data_AF-A0A7C7L083-F1
#
_entry.id   AF-A0A7C7L083-F1
#
_cell.length_a   1.000
_cell.length_b   1.000
_cell.length_c   1.000
_cell.angle_alpha   90.00
_cell.angle_beta   90.00
_cell.angle_gamma   90.00
#
_symmetry.space_group_name_H-M   'P 1'
#
loop_
_entity.id
_entity.type
_entity.pdbx_description
1 polymer ?
#
loop_
_entity_poly.entity_id
_entity_poly.type
_entity_poly.pdbx_seq_one_letter_code
_entity_poly.pdbx_strand_id
1 'polypeptide(L)'
;MSLLERLERIRRSEMEAEATEERPSEPSVEAPTRPTPIATATAAPARPRPDEGEEVPTLDPEERHYQLKHAIFDAVMQEVPMDLPATEAHIAQMRAQLDDIIQRLLSEMGIVATRHERNMLVEDFLNEVFGFGPIQPFLDDRTVTKITVNEPKEIVIERMGVLERTKKQFKDDQHLLRLIEKIARLVGSRIDRKVPMLDRALPGGGRVRAKIPPLSARGPTLSIDKGPDNPFKLLEEERQREQQRHTPIFVLRERIIDRVVRELDQDIYSPEQRERLTQLVEQFIDLESQEENIVLSRAERSQLQVEILNEITGYGPIEPLLHDPEVTEIMVNGPHQVYVERRGRLEPAEIRFRDDEHVMRII
;
A
#
# COMPACT_ATOMS: atom_id res chain seq x y z
N MET A 1 3.93 -48.97 16.99
CA MET A 1 4.17 -48.85 15.53
C MET A 1 4.63 -47.43 15.27
N SER A 2 5.89 -47.25 14.90
CA SER A 2 6.56 -45.95 14.82
C SER A 2 6.24 -45.24 13.50
N LEU A 3 6.15 -43.91 13.51
CA LEU A 3 5.95 -43.06 12.31
C LEU A 3 7.02 -43.30 11.22
N LEU A 4 8.20 -43.77 11.61
CA LEU A 4 9.29 -44.16 10.71
C LEU A 4 8.95 -45.40 9.86
N GLU A 5 8.26 -46.40 10.42
CA GLU A 5 7.89 -47.63 9.70
C GLU A 5 6.78 -47.36 8.66
N ARG A 6 6.00 -46.28 8.85
CA ARG A 6 4.92 -45.87 7.94
C ARG A 6 5.45 -45.08 6.73
N LEU A 7 6.52 -44.29 6.92
CA LEU A 7 7.19 -43.55 5.85
C LEU A 7 8.04 -44.46 4.94
N GLU A 8 8.67 -45.51 5.48
CA GLU A 8 9.43 -46.47 4.67
C GLU A 8 8.55 -47.33 3.75
N ARG A 9 7.29 -47.62 4.15
CA ARG A 9 6.35 -48.34 3.27
C ARG A 9 5.92 -47.50 2.07
N ILE A 10 5.71 -46.20 2.25
CA ILE A 10 5.29 -45.29 1.16
C ILE A 10 6.42 -45.11 0.15
N ARG A 11 7.66 -44.97 0.63
CA ARG A 11 8.84 -44.88 -0.24
C ARG A 11 9.09 -46.15 -1.06
N ARG A 12 8.76 -47.32 -0.50
CA ARG A 12 8.92 -48.61 -1.18
C ARG A 12 7.83 -48.85 -2.23
N SER A 13 6.60 -48.38 -2.00
CA SER A 13 5.50 -48.48 -2.98
C SER A 13 5.65 -47.53 -4.17
N GLU A 14 6.31 -46.37 -4.01
CA GLU A 14 6.57 -45.44 -5.12
C GLU A 14 7.72 -45.92 -6.03
N MET A 15 8.72 -46.62 -5.48
CA MET A 15 9.82 -47.19 -6.27
C MET A 15 9.44 -48.46 -7.07
N GLU A 16 8.40 -49.19 -6.65
CA GLU A 16 7.93 -50.39 -7.36
C GLU A 16 6.96 -50.06 -8.53
N ALA A 17 6.43 -48.84 -8.60
CA ALA A 17 5.51 -48.40 -9.66
C ALA A 17 6.22 -47.87 -10.92
N GLU A 18 7.53 -47.62 -10.89
CA GLU A 18 8.30 -47.01 -11.98
C GLU A 18 9.06 -48.03 -12.85
N ALA A 19 8.88 -49.34 -12.61
CA ALA A 19 9.70 -50.40 -13.19
C ALA A 19 9.01 -51.31 -14.24
N THR A 20 7.84 -50.94 -14.78
CA THR A 20 7.19 -51.77 -15.82
C THR A 20 6.63 -50.92 -16.96
N GLU A 21 7.46 -50.62 -17.97
CA GLU A 21 6.99 -50.50 -19.37
C GLU A 21 8.19 -50.63 -20.33
N GLU A 22 8.29 -51.81 -20.97
CA GLU A 22 9.24 -52.12 -22.06
C GLU A 22 8.63 -51.88 -23.45
N ARG A 23 9.54 -51.65 -24.41
CA ARG A 23 9.45 -51.08 -25.78
C ARG A 23 8.83 -52.00 -26.87
N PRO A 24 8.68 -51.52 -28.13
CA PRO A 24 9.68 -51.80 -29.20
C PRO A 24 9.93 -50.63 -30.19
N SER A 25 11.16 -50.20 -30.56
CA SER A 25 12.09 -50.61 -31.67
C SER A 25 11.44 -50.74 -33.06
N GLU A 26 11.72 -49.90 -34.08
CA GLU A 26 12.87 -49.87 -35.05
C GLU A 26 12.58 -48.77 -36.15
N PRO A 27 13.43 -48.48 -37.18
CA PRO A 27 14.90 -48.56 -37.35
C PRO A 27 15.55 -47.28 -37.97
N SER A 28 16.89 -47.26 -37.99
CA SER A 28 17.78 -46.30 -38.68
C SER A 28 17.84 -46.52 -40.21
N VAL A 29 17.94 -45.43 -41.00
CA VAL A 29 18.59 -45.43 -42.34
C VAL A 29 19.33 -44.10 -42.63
N GLU A 30 20.56 -44.31 -43.09
CA GLU A 30 21.59 -43.50 -43.76
C GLU A 30 21.30 -42.14 -44.43
N ALA A 31 22.35 -41.31 -44.43
CA ALA A 31 22.56 -40.15 -45.29
C ALA A 31 22.76 -40.54 -46.78
N PRO A 32 22.51 -39.62 -47.73
CA PRO A 32 23.64 -39.21 -48.58
C PRO A 32 23.62 -37.75 -49.11
N THR A 33 24.83 -37.21 -49.23
CA THR A 33 25.44 -36.36 -50.29
C THR A 33 24.77 -35.11 -50.89
N ARG A 34 25.61 -34.04 -51.00
CA ARG A 34 25.49 -32.84 -51.85
C ARG A 34 25.13 -33.14 -53.32
N PRO A 35 24.57 -32.14 -54.03
CA PRO A 35 25.40 -31.45 -55.03
C PRO A 35 25.21 -29.91 -55.06
N THR A 36 26.25 -29.20 -55.52
CA THR A 36 26.23 -27.84 -56.10
C THR A 36 26.52 -27.98 -57.61
N PRO A 37 26.46 -26.94 -58.48
CA PRO A 37 25.70 -25.67 -58.47
C PRO A 37 24.97 -25.40 -59.81
N ILE A 38 24.01 -24.45 -59.87
CA ILE A 38 23.74 -23.66 -61.08
C ILE A 38 23.52 -22.20 -60.68
N ALA A 39 24.31 -21.32 -61.29
CA ALA A 39 24.25 -19.88 -61.19
C ALA A 39 23.25 -19.29 -62.20
N THR A 40 22.50 -18.27 -61.80
CA THR A 40 22.26 -17.10 -62.65
C THR A 40 21.91 -15.88 -61.81
N ALA A 41 22.55 -14.78 -62.17
CA ALA A 41 22.52 -13.48 -61.54
C ALA A 41 21.19 -12.74 -61.76
N THR A 42 20.83 -11.85 -60.84
CA THR A 42 20.47 -10.46 -61.18
C THR A 42 20.81 -9.57 -60.01
N ALA A 43 21.69 -8.60 -60.25
CA ALA A 43 22.18 -7.61 -59.29
C ALA A 43 21.21 -6.42 -59.20
N ALA A 44 20.95 -5.96 -57.97
CA ALA A 44 20.40 -4.65 -57.65
C ALA A 44 21.40 -3.92 -56.73
N PRO A 45 21.58 -2.58 -56.87
CA PRO A 45 22.77 -1.89 -56.38
C PRO A 45 22.75 -1.69 -54.86
N ALA A 46 23.94 -1.82 -54.28
CA ALA A 46 24.24 -1.68 -52.87
C ALA A 46 23.93 -0.27 -52.35
N ARG A 47 23.20 -0.20 -51.23
CA ARG A 47 23.25 0.92 -50.29
C ARG A 47 24.47 0.71 -49.39
N PRO A 48 25.23 1.76 -49.01
CA PRO A 48 26.35 1.61 -48.10
C PRO A 48 25.81 1.14 -46.74
N ARG A 49 26.43 0.10 -46.18
CA ARG A 49 26.19 -0.33 -44.80
C ARG A 49 26.72 0.78 -43.88
N PRO A 50 25.95 1.26 -42.90
CA PRO A 50 26.54 2.00 -41.79
C PRO A 50 27.49 1.05 -41.04
N ASP A 51 28.54 1.66 -40.52
CA ASP A 51 29.68 1.04 -39.86
C ASP A 51 29.33 -0.10 -38.91
N GLU A 52 30.28 -1.03 -38.85
CA GLU A 52 30.38 -2.11 -37.88
C GLU A 52 30.11 -1.56 -36.48
N GLY A 53 29.20 -2.23 -35.78
CA GLY A 53 28.68 -1.79 -34.50
C GLY A 53 29.80 -1.44 -33.53
N GLU A 54 29.74 -0.22 -33.01
CA GLU A 54 30.12 0.00 -31.62
C GLU A 54 29.40 -1.08 -30.81
N GLU A 55 30.16 -2.03 -30.28
CA GLU A 55 29.72 -2.84 -29.16
C GLU A 55 29.44 -1.85 -28.02
N VAL A 56 28.21 -1.34 -28.00
CA VAL A 56 27.66 -0.66 -26.83
C VAL A 56 27.87 -1.66 -25.70
N PRO A 57 28.66 -1.34 -24.66
CA PRO A 57 28.83 -2.26 -23.56
C PRO A 57 27.42 -2.56 -23.06
N THR A 58 27.04 -3.84 -23.10
CA THR A 58 25.77 -4.33 -22.55
C THR A 58 25.89 -4.23 -21.04
N LEU A 59 25.86 -2.99 -20.54
CA LEU A 59 25.61 -2.70 -19.14
C LEU A 59 24.31 -3.42 -18.80
N ASP A 60 24.33 -4.15 -17.68
CA ASP A 60 23.13 -4.76 -17.13
C ASP A 60 22.02 -3.69 -17.11
N PRO A 61 20.83 -3.95 -17.71
CA PRO A 61 19.72 -2.99 -17.74
C PRO A 61 19.45 -2.34 -16.38
N GLU A 62 19.70 -3.07 -15.29
CA GLU A 62 19.53 -2.59 -13.93
C GLU A 62 20.65 -1.64 -13.45
N GLU A 63 21.90 -1.90 -13.83
CA GLU A 63 23.04 -1.04 -13.51
C GLU A 63 22.99 0.26 -14.32
N ARG A 64 22.47 0.15 -15.55
CA ARG A 64 22.08 1.30 -16.36
C ARG A 64 20.97 2.12 -15.68
N HIS A 65 19.88 1.48 -15.22
CA HIS A 65 18.82 2.17 -14.47
C HIS A 65 19.34 2.90 -13.24
N TYR A 66 20.27 2.29 -12.50
CA TYR A 66 20.89 2.89 -11.34
C TYR A 66 21.69 4.17 -11.68
N GLN A 67 22.55 4.10 -12.70
CA GLN A 67 23.34 5.25 -13.15
C GLN A 67 22.44 6.40 -13.63
N LEU A 68 21.41 6.07 -14.41
CA LEU A 68 20.39 7.02 -14.86
C LEU A 68 19.65 7.67 -13.69
N LYS A 69 19.19 6.86 -12.72
CA LYS A 69 18.49 7.35 -11.53
C LYS A 69 19.36 8.37 -10.79
N HIS A 70 20.62 8.06 -10.53
CA HIS A 70 21.51 8.97 -9.81
C HIS A 70 21.78 10.30 -10.54
N ALA A 71 21.99 10.25 -11.86
CA ALA A 71 22.25 11.45 -12.64
C ALA A 71 21.01 12.36 -12.74
N ILE A 72 19.85 11.75 -12.96
CA ILE A 72 18.58 12.47 -13.16
C ILE A 72 18.05 13.02 -11.83
N PHE A 73 18.18 12.24 -10.75
CA PHE A 73 17.60 12.61 -9.46
C PHE A 73 18.15 13.92 -8.91
N ASP A 74 19.45 14.20 -9.09
CA ASP A 74 20.07 15.44 -8.61
C ASP A 74 19.62 16.66 -9.40
N ALA A 75 19.36 16.51 -10.70
CA ALA A 75 18.80 17.57 -11.53
C ALA A 75 17.32 17.83 -11.20
N VAL A 76 16.53 16.77 -11.01
CA VAL A 76 15.08 16.91 -10.72
C VAL A 76 14.85 17.48 -9.31
N MET A 77 15.62 17.05 -8.31
CA MET A 77 15.51 17.56 -6.93
C MET A 77 15.84 19.06 -6.79
N GLN A 78 16.56 19.64 -7.75
CA GLN A 78 16.80 21.09 -7.78
C GLN A 78 15.63 21.88 -8.37
N GLU A 79 14.81 21.25 -9.22
CA GLU A 79 13.68 21.90 -9.92
C GLU A 79 12.33 21.69 -9.20
N VAL A 80 12.21 20.71 -8.29
CA VAL A 80 10.95 20.35 -7.64
C VAL A 80 10.89 20.79 -6.16
N PRO A 81 9.92 21.64 -5.75
CA PRO A 81 9.71 21.94 -4.35
C PRO A 81 9.15 20.73 -3.58
N MET A 82 9.84 20.32 -2.52
CA MET A 82 9.56 19.11 -1.72
C MET A 82 8.36 19.22 -0.77
N ASP A 83 7.61 20.32 -0.79
CA ASP A 83 6.57 20.64 0.21
C ASP A 83 5.16 20.68 -0.40
N LEU A 84 4.89 19.75 -1.32
CA LEU A 84 3.58 19.60 -1.94
C LEU A 84 2.74 18.56 -1.18
N PRO A 85 1.45 18.85 -0.90
CA PRO A 85 0.58 17.85 -0.30
C PRO A 85 0.35 16.68 -1.27
N ALA A 86 0.39 15.45 -0.75
CA ALA A 86 0.25 14.20 -1.51
C ALA A 86 -1.20 13.92 -1.96
N THR A 87 -1.88 14.89 -2.57
CA THR A 87 -3.20 14.72 -3.16
C THR A 87 -3.09 14.09 -4.55
N GLU A 88 -4.10 13.32 -4.98
CA GLU A 88 -4.12 12.65 -6.29
C GLU A 88 -3.86 13.63 -7.45
N ALA A 89 -4.43 14.83 -7.38
CA ALA A 89 -4.21 15.88 -8.39
C ALA A 89 -2.74 16.32 -8.47
N HIS A 90 -2.07 16.50 -7.34
CA HIS A 90 -0.65 16.88 -7.31
C HIS A 90 0.25 15.73 -7.77
N ILE A 91 -0.07 14.49 -7.42
CA ILE A 91 0.67 13.31 -7.89
C ILE A 91 0.55 13.20 -9.42
N ALA A 92 -0.65 13.37 -9.97
CA ALA A 92 -0.87 13.33 -11.41
C ALA A 92 -0.14 14.47 -12.15
N GLN A 93 -0.20 15.69 -11.61
CA GLN A 93 0.53 16.85 -12.15
C GLN A 93 2.04 16.62 -12.10
N MET A 94 2.56 16.18 -10.96
CA MET A 94 3.98 15.90 -10.78
C MET A 94 4.46 14.80 -11.72
N ARG A 95 3.68 13.73 -11.90
CA ARG A 95 4.00 12.65 -12.84
C ARG A 95 4.18 13.17 -14.27
N ALA A 96 3.30 14.06 -14.73
CA ALA A 96 3.38 14.66 -16.06
C ALA A 96 4.61 15.57 -16.19
N GLN A 97 4.92 16.37 -15.17
CA GLN A 97 6.12 17.21 -15.14
C GLN A 97 7.40 16.38 -15.14
N LEU A 98 7.44 15.29 -14.37
CA LEU A 98 8.59 14.40 -14.29
C LEU A 98 8.87 13.70 -15.61
N ASP A 99 7.85 13.23 -16.32
CA ASP A 99 8.07 12.57 -17.62
C ASP A 99 8.73 13.54 -18.62
N ASP A 100 8.32 14.82 -18.64
CA ASP A 100 8.92 15.84 -19.50
C ASP A 100 10.36 16.18 -19.09
N ILE A 101 10.62 16.39 -17.79
CA ILE A 101 11.97 16.67 -17.28
C ILE A 101 12.91 15.49 -17.53
N ILE A 102 12.47 14.26 -17.23
CA ILE A 102 13.23 13.04 -17.47
C ILE A 102 13.51 12.89 -18.96
N GLN A 103 12.52 13.09 -19.84
CA GLN A 103 12.71 13.01 -21.28
C GLN A 103 13.73 14.04 -21.78
N ARG A 104 13.68 15.28 -21.28
CA ARG A 104 14.65 16.33 -21.59
C ARG A 104 16.06 15.93 -21.16
N LEU A 105 16.25 15.52 -19.90
CA LEU A 105 17.54 15.13 -19.34
C LEU A 105 18.14 13.91 -20.07
N LEU A 106 17.31 12.91 -20.38
CA LEU A 106 17.72 11.75 -21.17
C LEU A 106 18.23 12.16 -22.56
N SER A 107 17.54 13.10 -23.20
CA SER A 107 17.90 13.62 -24.52
C SER A 107 19.20 14.43 -24.47
N GLU A 108 19.37 15.28 -23.45
CA GLU A 108 20.59 16.07 -23.21
C GLU A 108 21.82 15.17 -22.95
N MET A 109 21.64 14.05 -22.24
CA MET A 109 22.69 13.06 -21.99
C MET A 109 22.93 12.10 -23.16
N GLY A 110 22.13 12.17 -24.23
CA GLY A 110 22.21 11.26 -25.37
C GLY A 110 21.79 9.81 -25.05
N ILE A 111 21.04 9.60 -23.96
CA ILE A 111 20.65 8.26 -23.51
C ILE A 111 19.26 7.91 -24.05
N VAL A 112 19.17 6.88 -24.87
CA VAL A 112 17.90 6.32 -25.31
C VAL A 112 17.37 5.34 -24.26
N ALA A 113 16.39 5.77 -23.47
CA ALA A 113 15.71 4.93 -22.48
C ALA A 113 14.40 4.35 -23.03
N THR A 114 14.06 3.13 -22.63
CA THR A 114 12.77 2.52 -22.96
C THR A 114 11.62 3.20 -22.22
N ARG A 115 10.38 3.00 -22.70
CA ARG A 115 9.18 3.49 -21.98
C ARG A 115 9.09 2.89 -20.57
N HIS A 116 9.49 1.64 -20.41
CA HIS A 116 9.47 0.97 -19.11
C HIS A 116 10.49 1.58 -18.13
N GLU A 117 11.72 1.85 -18.59
CA GLU A 117 12.76 2.52 -17.79
C GLU A 117 12.32 3.92 -17.36
N ARG A 118 11.74 4.71 -18.26
CA ARG A 118 11.19 6.03 -17.90
C ARG A 118 10.11 5.93 -16.84
N ASN A 119 9.13 5.05 -17.03
CA ASN A 119 8.08 4.85 -16.03
C ASN A 119 8.67 4.44 -14.67
N MET A 120 9.71 3.60 -14.68
CA MET A 120 10.38 3.18 -13.44
C MET A 120 11.11 4.34 -12.75
N LEU A 121 11.74 5.23 -13.50
CA LEU A 121 12.37 6.44 -12.95
C LEU A 121 11.34 7.41 -12.36
N VAL A 122 10.20 7.59 -13.05
CA VAL A 122 9.09 8.41 -12.56
C VAL A 122 8.53 7.84 -11.26
N GLU A 123 8.24 6.53 -11.20
CA GLU A 123 7.75 5.90 -9.97
C GLU A 123 8.77 5.96 -8.83
N ASP A 124 10.04 5.69 -9.12
CA ASP A 124 11.11 5.79 -8.11
C ASP A 124 11.21 7.23 -7.55
N PHE A 125 10.99 8.25 -8.37
CA PHE A 125 10.98 9.64 -7.93
C PHE A 125 9.72 10.00 -7.13
N LEU A 126 8.54 9.56 -7.58
CA LEU A 126 7.29 9.76 -6.84
C LEU A 126 7.36 9.12 -5.44
N ASN A 127 7.93 7.93 -5.35
CA ASN A 127 8.16 7.24 -4.08
C ASN A 127 9.12 8.01 -3.17
N GLU A 128 10.09 8.74 -3.73
CA GLU A 128 10.99 9.56 -2.95
C GLU A 128 10.30 10.81 -2.37
N VAL A 129 9.55 11.53 -3.21
CA VAL A 129 8.91 12.79 -2.81
C VAL A 129 7.74 12.53 -1.88
N PHE A 130 6.83 11.64 -2.27
CA PHE A 130 5.58 11.42 -1.55
C PHE A 130 5.64 10.20 -0.62
N GLY A 131 6.36 9.15 -1.01
CA GLY A 131 6.41 7.88 -0.27
C GLY A 131 7.60 7.73 0.69
N PHE A 132 8.02 6.48 0.87
CA PHE A 132 9.15 6.07 1.71
C PHE A 132 10.42 5.76 0.90
N GLY A 133 10.56 6.37 -0.29
CA GLY A 133 11.74 6.23 -1.15
C GLY A 133 11.97 4.79 -1.61
N PRO A 134 13.22 4.29 -1.61
CA PRO A 134 13.57 2.96 -2.12
C PRO A 134 12.88 1.79 -1.43
N ILE A 135 12.37 1.99 -0.21
CA ILE A 135 11.70 0.93 0.55
C ILE A 135 10.18 0.85 0.30
N GLN A 136 9.60 1.85 -0.37
CA GLN A 136 8.15 1.92 -0.65
C GLN A 136 7.60 0.62 -1.28
N PRO A 137 8.22 0.05 -2.33
CA PRO A 137 7.67 -1.15 -2.97
C PRO A 137 7.61 -2.36 -2.02
N PHE A 138 8.51 -2.44 -1.05
CA PHE A 138 8.55 -3.52 -0.05
C PHE A 138 7.58 -3.30 1.10
N LEU A 139 7.21 -2.04 1.38
CA LEU A 139 6.18 -1.73 2.36
C LEU A 139 4.79 -2.10 1.84
N ASP A 140 4.55 -1.90 0.55
CA ASP A 140 3.27 -2.20 -0.11
C ASP A 140 3.10 -3.70 -0.41
N ASP A 141 4.20 -4.46 -0.42
CA ASP A 141 4.19 -5.89 -0.63
C ASP A 141 3.74 -6.65 0.62
N ARG A 142 2.61 -7.36 0.51
CA ARG A 142 2.05 -8.17 1.61
C ARG A 142 2.87 -9.40 1.97
N THR A 143 3.72 -9.87 1.06
CA THR A 143 4.56 -11.04 1.29
C THR A 143 5.84 -10.69 2.06
N VAL A 144 6.19 -9.41 2.13
CA VAL A 144 7.29 -8.89 2.93
C VAL A 144 6.78 -8.63 4.35
N THR A 145 7.51 -9.12 5.34
CA THR A 145 7.15 -8.99 6.77
C THR A 145 8.10 -8.07 7.53
N LYS A 146 9.37 -8.04 7.10
CA LYS A 146 10.41 -7.23 7.72
C LYS A 146 11.32 -6.61 6.68
N ILE A 147 11.75 -5.38 6.95
CA ILE A 147 12.69 -4.61 6.14
C ILE A 147 13.82 -4.17 7.07
N THR A 148 15.07 -4.44 6.70
CA THR A 148 16.25 -4.06 7.45
C THR A 148 17.22 -3.34 6.54
N VAL A 149 17.65 -2.16 6.96
CA VAL A 149 18.63 -1.31 6.29
C VAL A 149 19.80 -1.16 7.25
N ASN A 150 20.90 -1.85 6.96
CA ASN A 150 22.11 -1.78 7.77
C ASN A 150 22.95 -0.56 7.38
N GLU A 151 22.99 -0.26 6.09
CA GLU A 151 23.73 0.84 5.48
C GLU A 151 22.90 1.34 4.28
N PRO A 152 23.12 2.57 3.77
CA PRO A 152 22.35 3.08 2.61
C PRO A 152 22.32 2.13 1.41
N LYS A 153 23.39 1.35 1.21
CA LYS A 153 23.54 0.41 0.09
C LYS A 153 23.09 -1.02 0.42
N GLU A 154 22.77 -1.32 1.67
CA GLU A 154 22.40 -2.67 2.10
C GLU A 154 20.97 -2.68 2.65
N ILE A 155 20.01 -2.98 1.77
CA ILE A 155 18.60 -3.22 2.10
C ILE A 155 18.31 -4.72 1.99
N VAL A 156 17.90 -5.30 3.11
CA VAL A 156 17.53 -6.71 3.26
C VAL A 156 16.05 -6.79 3.64
N ILE A 157 15.31 -7.68 3.00
CA ILE A 157 13.90 -7.93 3.30
C ILE A 157 13.69 -9.36 3.77
N GLU A 158 12.65 -9.59 4.54
CA GLU A 158 12.18 -10.91 4.91
C GLU A 158 10.86 -11.18 4.20
N ARG A 159 10.90 -12.05 3.20
CA ARG A 159 9.74 -12.45 2.40
C ARG A 159 9.34 -13.86 2.78
N MET A 160 8.11 -14.01 3.30
CA MET A 160 7.60 -15.31 3.76
C MET A 160 8.57 -16.06 4.70
N GLY A 161 9.27 -15.34 5.57
CA GLY A 161 10.25 -15.90 6.52
C GLY A 161 11.67 -16.12 5.97
N VAL A 162 11.92 -15.79 4.70
CA VAL A 162 13.25 -15.93 4.07
C VAL A 162 13.89 -14.56 3.88
N LEU A 163 15.15 -14.43 4.31
CA LEU A 163 15.94 -13.21 4.12
C LEU A 163 16.47 -13.12 2.68
N GLU A 164 16.16 -12.01 2.02
CA GLU A 164 16.54 -11.70 0.65
C GLU A 164 17.23 -10.33 0.59
N ARG A 165 18.37 -10.26 -0.10
CA ARG A 165 19.04 -8.98 -0.38
C ARG A 165 18.38 -8.32 -1.58
N THR A 166 18.04 -7.05 -1.45
CA THR A 166 17.42 -6.30 -2.54
C THR A 166 18.46 -5.54 -3.34
N LYS A 167 18.12 -5.18 -4.57
CA LYS A 167 18.94 -4.32 -5.44
C LYS A 167 18.66 -2.83 -5.24
N LYS A 168 17.62 -2.49 -4.46
CA LYS A 168 17.27 -1.09 -4.15
C LYS A 168 18.23 -0.57 -3.08
N GLN A 169 18.57 0.70 -3.19
CA GLN A 169 19.48 1.38 -2.28
C GLN A 169 19.13 2.85 -2.13
N PHE A 170 19.53 3.41 -1.00
CA PHE A 170 19.54 4.84 -0.74
C PHE A 170 20.73 5.50 -1.42
N LYS A 171 20.60 6.81 -1.67
CA LYS A 171 21.67 7.61 -2.27
C LYS A 171 22.89 7.71 -1.35
N ASP A 172 22.62 8.09 -0.11
CA ASP A 172 23.62 8.35 0.93
C ASP A 172 22.99 8.26 2.34
N ASP A 173 23.83 8.42 3.36
CA ASP A 173 23.41 8.47 4.76
C ASP A 173 22.38 9.57 5.02
N GLN A 174 22.47 10.72 4.35
CA GLN A 174 21.54 11.83 4.55
C GLN A 174 20.15 11.51 4.04
N HIS A 175 20.05 10.81 2.90
CA HIS A 175 18.79 10.32 2.37
C HIS A 175 18.15 9.35 3.35
N LEU A 176 18.88 8.32 3.83
CA LEU A 176 18.33 7.40 4.82
C LEU A 176 17.92 8.12 6.12
N LEU A 177 18.70 9.11 6.57
CA LEU A 177 18.38 9.91 7.75
C LEU A 177 17.10 10.74 7.57
N ARG A 178 16.89 11.37 6.41
CA ARG A 178 15.63 12.08 6.09
C ARG A 178 14.42 11.14 6.17
N LEU A 179 14.55 9.92 5.64
CA LEU A 179 13.50 8.92 5.72
C LEU A 179 13.22 8.52 7.18
N ILE A 180 14.26 8.26 7.97
CA ILE A 180 14.14 7.90 9.38
C ILE A 180 13.45 9.02 10.17
N GLU A 181 13.78 10.29 9.90
CA GLU A 181 13.10 11.44 10.50
C GLU A 181 11.63 11.51 10.09
N LYS A 182 11.31 11.27 8.80
CA LYS A 182 9.92 11.21 8.31
C LYS A 182 9.12 10.14 9.05
N ILE A 183 9.69 8.93 9.16
CA ILE A 183 9.08 7.82 9.91
C ILE A 183 8.89 8.19 11.38
N ALA A 184 9.91 8.76 12.03
CA ALA A 184 9.82 9.17 13.42
C ALA A 184 8.66 10.14 13.67
N ARG A 185 8.47 11.14 12.79
CA ARG A 185 7.36 12.09 12.87
C ARG A 185 6.00 11.41 12.72
N LEU A 186 5.89 10.44 11.80
CA LEU A 186 4.64 9.68 11.58
C LEU A 186 4.25 8.84 12.80
N VAL A 187 5.21 8.18 13.45
CA VAL A 187 4.96 7.38 14.67
C VAL A 187 4.90 8.21 15.95
N GLY A 188 4.81 9.56 15.84
CA GLY A 188 4.72 10.46 16.99
C GLY A 188 5.98 10.50 17.86
N SER A 189 7.14 10.21 17.29
CA SER A 189 8.45 10.21 17.95
C SER A 189 9.37 11.29 17.38
N ARG A 190 10.55 11.44 17.99
CA ARG A 190 11.62 12.31 17.48
C ARG A 190 12.93 11.53 17.48
N ILE A 191 13.74 11.77 16.46
CA ILE A 191 15.09 11.23 16.34
C ILE A 191 15.99 12.35 15.85
N ASP A 192 17.06 12.61 16.59
CA ASP A 192 18.04 13.66 16.28
C ASP A 192 19.38 13.30 16.94
N ARG A 193 20.39 14.15 16.78
CA ARG A 193 21.72 13.91 17.37
C ARG A 193 21.73 13.84 18.90
N LYS A 194 20.71 14.39 19.59
CA LYS A 194 20.56 14.31 21.05
C LYS A 194 19.79 13.05 21.47
N VAL A 195 18.82 12.62 20.66
CA VAL A 195 18.05 11.39 20.81
C VAL A 195 18.29 10.48 19.60
N PRO A 196 19.46 9.82 19.50
CA PRO A 196 19.90 9.10 18.30
C PRO A 196 19.30 7.69 18.12
N MET A 197 18.18 7.39 18.78
CA MET A 197 17.52 6.09 18.74
C MET A 197 16.01 6.26 18.64
N LEU A 198 15.40 5.44 17.78
CA LEU A 198 13.95 5.28 17.66
C LEU A 198 13.62 3.83 17.98
N ASP A 199 12.62 3.63 18.84
CA ASP A 199 11.97 2.34 19.03
C ASP A 199 10.49 2.56 19.33
N ARG A 200 9.63 2.14 18.40
CA ARG A 200 8.16 2.33 18.49
C ARG A 200 7.41 1.12 17.95
N ALA A 201 6.25 0.86 18.53
CA ALA A 201 5.28 -0.07 17.97
C ALA A 201 4.60 0.57 16.75
N LEU A 202 4.23 -0.26 15.79
CA LEU A 202 3.47 0.13 14.60
C LEU A 202 2.05 -0.47 14.68
N PRO A 203 1.06 0.13 14.01
CA PRO A 203 -0.26 -0.50 13.85
C PRO A 203 -0.12 -1.87 13.20
N GLY A 204 -0.97 -2.82 13.60
CA GLY A 204 -0.88 -4.21 13.14
C GLY A 204 0.13 -5.08 13.91
N GLY A 205 0.73 -4.57 14.99
CA GLY A 205 1.57 -5.35 15.90
C GLY A 205 3.06 -5.37 15.55
N GLY A 206 3.45 -4.69 14.47
CA GLY A 206 4.83 -4.50 14.06
C GLY A 206 5.63 -3.55 14.96
N ARG A 207 6.91 -3.33 14.65
CA ARG A 207 7.79 -2.37 15.34
C ARG A 207 8.77 -1.72 14.38
N VAL A 208 9.04 -0.43 14.60
CA VAL A 208 10.13 0.28 13.93
C VAL A 208 11.25 0.61 14.91
N ARG A 209 12.47 0.32 14.49
CA ARG A 209 13.70 0.64 15.21
C ARG A 209 14.67 1.36 14.29
N ALA A 210 15.25 2.45 14.75
CA ALA A 210 16.32 3.13 14.02
C ALA A 210 17.41 3.60 14.97
N LYS A 211 18.65 3.64 14.48
CA LYS A 211 19.78 4.22 15.21
C LYS A 211 20.56 5.10 14.26
N ILE A 212 20.90 6.30 14.71
CA ILE A 212 21.71 7.26 13.95
C ILE A 212 23.00 7.59 14.70
N PRO A 213 24.01 8.19 14.04
CA PRO A 213 25.20 8.68 14.73
C PRO A 213 24.83 9.65 15.87
N PRO A 214 25.49 9.54 17.05
CA PRO A 214 26.70 8.77 17.34
C PRO A 214 26.51 7.30 17.77
N LEU A 215 25.27 6.79 17.91
CA LEU A 215 25.04 5.41 18.40
C LEU A 215 25.38 4.33 17.36
N SER A 216 25.41 4.71 16.08
CA SER A 216 25.83 3.83 15.01
C SER A 216 27.10 4.38 14.36
N ALA A 217 28.18 3.60 14.43
CA ALA A 217 29.49 3.99 13.93
C ALA A 217 29.59 4.00 12.39
N ARG A 218 28.75 3.21 11.72
CA ARG A 218 28.78 3.03 10.25
C ARG A 218 27.71 3.83 9.50
N GLY A 219 27.05 4.77 10.18
CA GLY A 219 25.94 5.54 9.59
C GLY A 219 24.57 5.11 10.11
N PRO A 220 23.47 5.69 9.60
CA PRO A 220 22.12 5.40 10.07
C PRO A 220 21.67 3.97 9.73
N THR A 221 20.96 3.33 10.66
CA THR A 221 20.39 1.98 10.53
C THR A 221 18.89 2.03 10.79
N LEU A 222 18.12 1.19 10.09
CA LEU A 222 16.66 1.12 10.19
C LEU A 222 16.20 -0.33 10.12
N SER A 223 15.28 -0.73 10.98
CA SER A 223 14.63 -2.03 10.94
C SER A 223 13.14 -1.83 11.20
N ILE A 224 12.32 -2.29 10.26
CA ILE A 224 10.87 -2.20 10.28
C ILE A 224 10.34 -3.64 10.25
N ASP A 225 9.71 -4.05 11.33
CA ASP A 225 8.85 -5.22 11.38
C ASP A 225 7.43 -4.73 11.11
N LYS A 226 6.91 -5.02 9.91
CA LYS A 226 5.68 -4.40 9.41
C LYS A 226 4.46 -5.32 9.55
N GLY A 227 4.68 -6.63 9.63
CA GLY A 227 3.62 -7.63 9.47
C GLY A 227 3.14 -7.74 8.00
N PRO A 228 1.93 -8.26 7.75
CA PRO A 228 1.42 -8.45 6.38
C PRO A 228 1.01 -7.13 5.73
N ASP A 229 0.40 -6.20 6.47
CA ASP A 229 -0.10 -4.94 5.91
C ASP A 229 0.95 -3.82 5.95
N ASN A 230 0.69 -2.71 5.26
CA ASN A 230 1.56 -1.53 5.31
C ASN A 230 1.17 -0.67 6.54
N PRO A 231 1.99 -0.63 7.61
CA PRO A 231 1.65 0.07 8.84
C PRO A 231 1.62 1.59 8.67
N PHE A 232 2.37 2.14 7.73
CA PHE A 232 2.42 3.59 7.55
C PHE A 232 1.19 4.14 6.87
N LYS A 233 0.56 3.36 5.98
CA LYS A 233 -0.74 3.71 5.41
C LYS A 233 -1.82 3.80 6.50
N LEU A 234 -1.83 2.84 7.41
CA LEU A 234 -2.74 2.86 8.57
C LEU A 234 -2.51 4.09 9.45
N LEU A 235 -1.25 4.44 9.73
CA LEU A 235 -0.91 5.64 10.51
C LEU A 235 -1.33 6.95 9.80
N GLU A 236 -1.18 7.01 8.48
CA GLU A 236 -1.59 8.18 7.70
C GLU A 236 -3.12 8.33 7.71
N GLU A 237 -3.85 7.23 7.54
CA GLU A 237 -5.31 7.21 7.65
C GLU A 237 -5.79 7.60 9.06
N GLU A 238 -5.14 7.09 10.11
CA GLU A 238 -5.41 7.45 11.51
C GLU A 238 -5.15 8.94 11.76
N ARG A 239 -4.00 9.47 11.31
CA ARG A 239 -3.70 10.91 11.44
C ARG A 239 -4.68 11.78 10.68
N GLN A 240 -5.10 11.37 9.48
CA GLN A 240 -6.10 12.12 8.71
C GLN A 240 -7.44 12.14 9.46
N ARG A 241 -7.86 11.01 10.03
CA ARG A 241 -9.05 10.93 10.90
C ARG A 241 -8.89 11.80 12.14
N GLU A 242 -7.74 11.77 12.81
CA GLU A 242 -7.48 12.61 13.99
C GLU A 242 -7.43 14.11 13.66
N GLN A 243 -6.89 14.49 12.50
CA GLN A 243 -6.91 15.88 12.04
C GLN A 243 -8.34 16.32 11.71
N GLN A 244 -9.15 15.45 11.11
CA GLN A 244 -10.58 15.69 10.92
C GLN A 244 -11.31 15.82 12.26
N ARG A 245 -10.92 15.04 13.28
CA ARG A 245 -11.47 15.13 14.65
C ARG A 245 -11.24 16.47 15.35
N HIS A 246 -10.29 17.28 14.90
CA HIS A 246 -10.03 18.59 15.50
C HIS A 246 -10.59 19.75 14.66
N THR A 247 -11.37 19.45 13.62
CA THR A 247 -12.06 20.50 12.86
C THR A 247 -13.22 21.06 13.70
N PRO A 248 -13.53 22.37 13.59
CA PRO A 248 -14.70 22.97 14.24
C PRO A 248 -15.99 22.22 13.89
N ILE A 249 -16.08 21.70 12.66
CA ILE A 249 -17.19 20.86 12.18
C ILE A 249 -17.30 19.56 12.96
N PHE A 250 -16.19 18.91 13.32
CA PHE A 250 -16.23 17.70 14.15
C PHE A 250 -16.66 18.01 15.60
N VAL A 251 -16.14 19.08 16.20
CA VAL A 251 -16.57 19.47 17.56
C VAL A 251 -18.07 19.80 17.58
N LEU A 252 -18.53 20.50 16.55
CA LEU A 252 -19.94 20.79 16.33
C LEU A 252 -20.78 19.51 16.23
N ARG A 253 -20.32 18.56 15.40
CA ARG A 253 -20.93 17.22 15.22
C ARG A 253 -21.13 16.49 16.54
N GLU A 254 -20.06 16.34 17.33
CA GLU A 254 -20.11 15.59 18.60
C GLU A 254 -21.06 16.24 19.61
N ARG A 255 -21.09 17.58 19.69
CA ARG A 255 -22.06 18.28 20.55
C ARG A 255 -23.50 18.08 20.11
N ILE A 256 -23.76 18.14 18.81
CA ILE A 256 -25.10 17.90 18.26
C ILE A 256 -25.53 16.47 18.60
N ILE A 257 -24.66 15.48 18.41
CA ILE A 257 -24.96 14.09 18.79
C ILE A 257 -25.28 13.99 20.29
N ASP A 258 -24.43 14.52 21.15
CA ASP A 258 -24.64 14.49 22.61
C ASP A 258 -25.94 15.20 23.03
N ARG A 259 -26.36 16.23 22.30
CA ARG A 259 -27.57 17.00 22.57
C ARG A 259 -28.81 16.29 22.08
N VAL A 260 -28.77 15.76 20.85
CA VAL A 260 -29.86 14.96 20.28
C VAL A 260 -30.11 13.72 21.13
N VAL A 261 -29.06 13.00 21.53
CA VAL A 261 -29.17 11.81 22.39
C VAL A 261 -29.78 12.16 23.76
N ARG A 262 -29.49 13.35 24.30
CA ARG A 262 -30.11 13.82 25.56
C ARG A 262 -31.58 14.19 25.41
N GLU A 263 -32.00 14.64 24.23
CA GLU A 263 -33.38 15.05 23.95
C GLU A 263 -34.26 13.92 23.41
N LEU A 264 -33.67 12.82 22.93
CA LEU A 264 -34.38 11.61 22.52
C LEU A 264 -34.63 10.68 23.72
N ASP A 265 -35.88 10.53 24.12
CA ASP A 265 -36.33 9.45 25.03
C ASP A 265 -36.33 8.07 24.31
N GLN A 266 -36.35 6.99 25.11
CA GLN A 266 -35.99 5.59 24.79
C GLN A 266 -36.71 4.87 23.62
N ASP A 267 -37.63 5.50 22.89
CA ASP A 267 -38.36 4.87 21.79
C ASP A 267 -38.06 5.61 20.48
N ILE A 268 -37.08 5.13 19.69
CA ILE A 268 -36.62 5.74 18.41
C ILE A 268 -37.27 5.06 17.19
N TYR A 269 -38.15 4.07 17.41
CA TYR A 269 -38.48 3.04 16.41
C TYR A 269 -39.65 3.34 15.46
N SER A 270 -40.25 4.55 15.48
CA SER A 270 -41.34 4.90 14.55
C SER A 270 -40.86 5.70 13.32
N PRO A 271 -41.37 5.41 12.10
CA PRO A 271 -41.10 6.24 10.91
C PRO A 271 -41.51 7.72 11.10
N GLU A 272 -42.51 8.02 11.93
CA GLU A 272 -42.87 9.40 12.30
C GLU A 272 -41.80 10.09 13.17
N GLN A 273 -40.99 9.31 13.90
CA GLN A 273 -39.89 9.83 14.72
C GLN A 273 -38.62 10.06 13.90
N ARG A 274 -38.39 9.32 12.80
CA ARG A 274 -37.28 9.62 11.87
C ARG A 274 -37.39 11.00 11.26
N GLU A 275 -38.61 11.42 10.91
CA GLU A 275 -38.87 12.77 10.40
C GLU A 275 -38.65 13.83 11.48
N ARG A 276 -39.14 13.61 12.71
CA ARG A 276 -38.86 14.48 13.86
C ARG A 276 -37.37 14.57 14.19
N LEU A 277 -36.66 13.45 14.14
CA LEU A 277 -35.23 13.39 14.39
C LEU A 277 -34.44 14.15 13.32
N THR A 278 -34.83 14.01 12.05
CA THR A 278 -34.22 14.78 10.96
C THR A 278 -34.40 16.28 11.17
N GLN A 279 -35.59 16.71 11.61
CA GLN A 279 -35.90 18.10 11.96
C GLN A 279 -35.12 18.59 13.19
N LEU A 280 -35.00 17.76 14.22
CA LEU A 280 -34.22 18.07 15.44
C LEU A 280 -32.73 18.23 15.13
N VAL A 281 -32.15 17.29 14.38
CA VAL A 281 -30.76 17.35 13.92
C VAL A 281 -30.53 18.63 13.12
N GLU A 282 -31.44 18.98 12.21
CA GLU A 282 -31.34 20.22 11.44
C GLU A 282 -31.39 21.48 12.35
N GLN A 283 -32.30 21.50 13.32
CA GLN A 283 -32.42 22.59 14.28
C GLN A 283 -31.15 22.76 15.13
N PHE A 284 -30.54 21.66 15.59
CA PHE A 284 -29.30 21.75 16.38
C PHE A 284 -28.10 22.11 15.53
N ILE A 285 -28.04 21.67 14.25
CA ILE A 285 -27.02 22.16 13.32
C ILE A 285 -27.10 23.68 13.21
N ASP A 286 -28.30 24.25 13.08
CA ASP A 286 -28.48 25.71 13.05
C ASP A 286 -28.06 26.40 14.34
N LEU A 287 -28.51 25.88 15.47
CA LEU A 287 -28.30 26.51 16.76
C LEU A 287 -26.82 26.47 17.17
N GLU A 288 -26.19 25.30 17.10
CA GLU A 288 -24.79 25.12 17.52
C GLU A 288 -23.82 25.79 16.52
N SER A 289 -24.15 25.85 15.22
CA SER A 289 -23.32 26.57 14.24
C SER A 289 -23.33 28.08 14.46
N GLN A 290 -24.47 28.65 14.88
CA GLN A 290 -24.58 30.06 15.25
C GLN A 290 -23.84 30.38 16.55
N GLU A 291 -23.98 29.52 17.57
CA GLU A 291 -23.30 29.72 18.86
C GLU A 291 -21.77 29.74 18.72
N GLU A 292 -21.21 28.87 17.87
CA GLU A 292 -19.77 28.75 17.64
C GLU A 292 -19.26 29.64 16.49
N ASN A 293 -20.12 30.45 15.86
CA ASN A 293 -19.81 31.25 14.67
C ASN A 293 -19.19 30.43 13.51
N ILE A 294 -19.67 29.20 13.31
CA ILE A 294 -19.22 28.30 12.25
C ILE A 294 -20.09 28.52 11.00
N VAL A 295 -19.48 28.93 9.90
CA VAL A 295 -20.17 29.07 8.61
C VAL A 295 -20.07 27.74 7.84
N LEU A 296 -21.19 27.04 7.72
CA LEU A 296 -21.29 25.79 6.95
C LEU A 296 -21.80 26.06 5.53
N SER A 297 -21.15 25.47 4.54
CA SER A 297 -21.70 25.39 3.18
C SER A 297 -22.90 24.45 3.11
N ARG A 298 -23.71 24.55 2.05
CA ARG A 298 -24.86 23.66 1.84
C ARG A 298 -24.45 22.18 1.76
N ALA A 299 -23.29 21.90 1.18
CA ALA A 299 -22.76 20.55 1.08
C ALA A 299 -22.33 20.02 2.45
N GLU A 300 -21.55 20.78 3.22
CA GLU A 300 -21.13 20.41 4.58
C GLU A 300 -22.32 20.21 5.51
N ARG A 301 -23.33 21.09 5.42
CA ARG A 301 -24.57 20.95 6.21
C ARG A 301 -25.32 19.66 5.89
N SER A 302 -25.51 19.37 4.60
CA SER A 302 -26.23 18.15 4.18
C SER A 302 -25.47 16.89 4.59
N GLN A 303 -24.14 16.92 4.47
CA GLN A 303 -23.28 15.81 4.87
C GLN A 303 -23.29 15.60 6.38
N LEU A 304 -23.17 16.67 7.17
CA LEU A 304 -23.24 16.63 8.62
C LEU A 304 -24.60 16.09 9.10
N GLN A 305 -25.71 16.49 8.48
CA GLN A 305 -27.03 15.97 8.79
C GLN A 305 -27.13 14.47 8.54
N VAL A 306 -26.67 13.98 7.38
CA VAL A 306 -26.68 12.53 7.05
C VAL A 306 -25.80 11.74 8.01
N GLU A 307 -24.60 12.23 8.32
CA GLU A 307 -23.67 11.58 9.24
C GLU A 307 -24.24 11.47 10.66
N ILE A 308 -24.80 12.57 11.18
CA ILE A 308 -25.40 12.61 12.52
C ILE A 308 -26.64 11.72 12.57
N LEU A 309 -27.51 11.81 11.56
CA LEU A 309 -28.71 10.97 11.50
C LEU A 309 -28.31 9.49 11.49
N ASN A 310 -27.38 9.06 10.63
CA ASN A 310 -26.90 7.69 10.58
C ASN A 310 -26.30 7.21 11.91
N GLU A 311 -25.58 8.07 12.64
CA GLU A 311 -25.01 7.71 13.93
C GLU A 311 -26.06 7.60 15.04
N ILE A 312 -27.14 8.39 14.98
CA ILE A 312 -28.18 8.43 16.01
C ILE A 312 -29.32 7.44 15.74
N THR A 313 -29.77 7.33 14.49
CA THR A 313 -30.78 6.34 14.09
C THR A 313 -30.22 4.94 13.93
N GLY A 314 -28.91 4.83 13.80
CA GLY A 314 -28.30 3.64 13.28
C GLY A 314 -28.61 2.44 14.17
N TYR A 315 -29.19 1.42 13.55
CA TYR A 315 -28.91 0.05 13.93
C TYR A 315 -27.42 -0.31 13.68
N GLY A 316 -26.60 0.70 13.39
CA GLY A 316 -25.17 0.60 13.13
C GLY A 316 -24.92 -0.30 11.93
N PRO A 317 -23.92 -1.20 12.01
CA PRO A 317 -23.54 -2.09 10.92
C PRO A 317 -24.65 -3.05 10.45
N ILE A 318 -25.73 -3.24 11.22
CA ILE A 318 -26.80 -4.22 10.91
C ILE A 318 -27.91 -3.63 10.04
N GLU A 319 -27.95 -2.31 9.80
CA GLU A 319 -28.99 -1.64 8.99
C GLU A 319 -29.17 -2.30 7.60
N PRO A 320 -28.11 -2.68 6.85
CA PRO A 320 -28.27 -3.38 5.57
C PRO A 320 -28.91 -4.75 5.70
N LEU A 321 -28.73 -5.42 6.84
CA LEU A 321 -29.25 -6.77 7.12
C LEU A 321 -30.73 -6.73 7.51
N LEU A 322 -31.18 -5.65 8.15
CA LEU A 322 -32.60 -5.44 8.50
C LEU A 322 -33.49 -5.17 7.28
N HIS A 323 -32.90 -4.61 6.22
CA HIS A 323 -33.60 -4.35 4.96
C HIS A 323 -33.50 -5.52 3.98
N ASP A 324 -32.80 -6.59 4.34
CA ASP A 324 -32.60 -7.76 3.50
C ASP A 324 -33.74 -8.77 3.70
N PRO A 325 -34.61 -8.99 2.71
CA PRO A 325 -35.76 -9.88 2.84
C PRO A 325 -35.37 -11.37 2.97
N GLU A 326 -34.10 -11.73 2.74
CA GLU A 326 -33.61 -13.10 2.91
C GLU A 326 -33.10 -13.38 4.33
N VAL A 327 -32.91 -12.35 5.15
CA VAL A 327 -32.46 -12.47 6.54
C VAL A 327 -33.67 -12.63 7.46
N THR A 328 -33.70 -13.74 8.21
CA THR A 328 -34.79 -14.07 9.13
C THR A 328 -34.46 -13.71 10.57
N GLU A 329 -33.19 -13.78 10.97
CA GLU A 329 -32.72 -13.46 12.33
C GLU A 329 -31.30 -12.88 12.30
N ILE A 330 -30.99 -11.95 13.21
CA ILE A 330 -29.67 -11.34 13.38
C ILE A 330 -29.22 -11.58 14.82
N MET A 331 -28.06 -12.19 15.02
CA MET A 331 -27.51 -12.50 16.34
C MET A 331 -26.18 -11.77 16.54
N VAL A 332 -26.10 -10.94 17.58
CA VAL A 332 -24.90 -10.16 17.92
C VAL A 332 -24.39 -10.62 19.29
N ASN A 333 -23.23 -11.30 19.29
CA ASN A 333 -22.59 -11.79 20.52
C ASN A 333 -21.46 -10.87 21.01
N GLY A 334 -21.03 -9.92 20.18
CA GLY A 334 -19.98 -8.95 20.49
C GLY A 334 -19.63 -8.11 19.26
N PRO A 335 -18.75 -7.10 19.40
CA PRO A 335 -18.54 -6.08 18.36
C PRO A 335 -17.95 -6.63 17.06
N HIS A 336 -17.37 -7.83 17.10
CA HIS A 336 -16.82 -8.52 15.92
C HIS A 336 -17.45 -9.91 15.71
N GLN A 337 -18.55 -10.20 16.40
CA GLN A 337 -19.22 -11.50 16.38
C GLN A 337 -20.70 -11.30 16.06
N VAL A 338 -20.99 -11.17 14.78
CA VAL A 338 -22.35 -10.99 14.27
C VAL A 338 -22.68 -12.11 13.29
N TYR A 339 -23.86 -12.69 13.44
CA TYR A 339 -24.38 -13.77 12.61
C TYR A 339 -25.74 -13.38 12.06
N VAL A 340 -26.05 -13.86 10.86
CA VAL A 340 -27.39 -13.77 10.28
C VAL A 340 -27.90 -15.13 9.91
N GLU A 341 -29.19 -15.34 10.07
CA GLU A 341 -29.87 -16.51 9.55
C GLU A 341 -30.47 -16.18 8.19
N ARG A 342 -30.05 -16.92 7.15
CA ARG A 342 -30.66 -16.86 5.82
C ARG A 342 -31.21 -18.22 5.46
N ARG A 343 -32.50 -18.27 5.10
CA ARG A 343 -33.18 -19.50 4.66
C ARG A 343 -32.97 -20.69 5.62
N GLY A 344 -32.97 -20.43 6.94
CA GLY A 344 -32.80 -21.46 7.96
C GLY A 344 -31.34 -21.87 8.24
N ARG A 345 -30.34 -21.11 7.77
CA ARG A 345 -28.92 -21.36 8.00
C ARG A 345 -28.24 -20.15 8.60
N LEU A 346 -27.51 -20.36 9.69
CA LEU A 346 -26.65 -19.34 10.31
C LEU A 346 -25.36 -19.15 9.51
N GLU A 347 -25.06 -17.91 9.15
CA GLU A 347 -23.83 -17.49 8.50
C GLU A 347 -23.23 -16.27 9.23
N PRO A 348 -21.89 -16.14 9.26
CA PRO A 348 -21.24 -14.96 9.82
C PRO A 348 -21.50 -13.75 8.92
N ALA A 349 -21.88 -12.63 9.52
CA ALA A 349 -22.11 -11.39 8.78
C ALA A 349 -20.81 -10.58 8.67
N GLU A 350 -20.54 -9.99 7.50
CA GLU A 350 -19.34 -9.16 7.25
C GLU A 350 -19.44 -7.74 7.84
N ILE A 351 -20.09 -7.62 8.99
CA ILE A 351 -20.35 -6.35 9.65
C ILE A 351 -19.68 -6.33 11.02
N ARG A 352 -19.20 -5.15 11.44
CA ARG A 352 -18.46 -4.99 12.70
C ARG A 352 -18.89 -3.73 13.41
N PHE A 353 -19.21 -3.85 14.68
CA PHE A 353 -19.42 -2.71 15.56
C PHE A 353 -18.07 -2.12 16.00
N ARG A 354 -18.14 -0.90 16.51
CA ARG A 354 -16.98 -0.13 16.96
C ARG A 354 -16.40 -0.67 18.26
N ASP A 355 -17.27 -0.95 19.24
CA ASP A 355 -16.94 -1.42 20.57
C ASP A 355 -18.20 -2.04 21.23
N ASP A 356 -18.02 -2.62 22.42
CA ASP A 356 -19.12 -3.23 23.19
C ASP A 356 -20.18 -2.19 23.61
N GLU A 357 -19.80 -0.92 23.81
CA GLU A 357 -20.74 0.14 24.17
C GLU A 357 -21.67 0.47 22.99
N HIS A 358 -21.14 0.49 21.77
CA HIS A 358 -21.89 0.65 20.54
C HIS A 358 -22.84 -0.53 20.29
N VAL A 359 -22.44 -1.76 20.65
CA VAL A 359 -23.35 -2.93 20.62
C VAL A 359 -24.51 -2.72 21.58
N MET A 360 -24.24 -2.43 22.86
CA MET A 360 -25.26 -2.27 23.91
C MET A 360 -26.21 -1.08 23.72
N ARG A 361 -25.84 -0.10 22.88
CA ARG A 361 -26.74 1.01 22.50
C ARG A 361 -27.72 0.63 21.40
N ILE A 362 -27.45 -0.44 20.65
CA ILE A 362 -28.19 -0.84 19.45
C ILE A 362 -29.08 -2.08 19.68
N ILE A 363 -28.62 -3.03 20.50
CA ILE A 363 -29.34 -4.25 20.92
C ILE A 363 -29.66 -4.20 22.41
#